data_AF-A0A0U5BRX2-F1
#
_entry.id   AF-A0A0U5BRX2-F1
#
_cell.length_a   1.000
_cell.length_b   1.000
_cell.length_c   1.000
_cell.angle_alpha   90.00
_cell.angle_beta   90.00
_cell.angle_gamma   90.00
#
_symmetry.space_group_name_H-M   'P 1'
#
loop_
_entity.id
_entity.type
_entity.pdbx_description
1 polymer ?
#
loop_
_entity_poly.entity_id
_entity_poly.type
_entity_poly.pdbx_seq_one_letter_code
_entity_poly.pdbx_strand_id
1 'polypeptide(L)'
;MTPTRPADRALARRRLAKAEEFWEAAETLAGDPGFMNAYTAQLVLSGIAAADVLCAAKLGLYAPTGDHSEAVALLRRVEPALAGNLSKLLAAKTRAEYSGQFMKTTEMTGLRRAAEALLNAARIA
;
A
#
# COMPACT_ATOMS: atom_id res chain seq x y z
N MET A 1 5.65 3.94 -19.78
CA MET A 1 4.33 4.09 -19.15
C MET A 1 3.57 2.79 -19.30
N THR A 2 3.18 2.16 -18.19
CA THR A 2 2.34 0.97 -18.26
C THR A 2 0.88 1.45 -18.36
N PRO A 3 0.10 1.01 -19.35
CA PRO A 3 -1.26 1.52 -19.51
C PRO A 3 -2.11 1.19 -18.28
N THR A 4 -2.76 2.21 -17.72
CA THR A 4 -3.78 2.03 -16.67
C THR A 4 -4.87 1.09 -17.16
N ARG A 5 -5.36 0.22 -16.28
CA ARG A 5 -6.38 -0.77 -16.63
C ARG A 5 -7.74 -0.37 -16.10
N PRO A 6 -8.84 -0.68 -16.81
CA PRO A 6 -10.18 -0.52 -16.28
C PRO A 6 -10.33 -1.25 -14.95
N ALA A 7 -10.98 -0.59 -14.00
CA ALA A 7 -11.35 -1.15 -12.72
C ALA A 7 -12.86 -1.11 -12.58
N ASP A 8 -13.46 -2.28 -12.34
CA ASP A 8 -14.86 -2.37 -11.97
C ASP A 8 -15.00 -2.46 -10.43
N ARG A 9 -16.25 -2.37 -9.98
CA ARG A 9 -16.58 -2.44 -8.56
C ARG A 9 -16.19 -3.80 -7.94
N ALA A 10 -16.15 -4.86 -8.75
CA ALA A 10 -15.73 -6.18 -8.31
C ALA A 10 -14.22 -6.23 -8.03
N LEU A 11 -13.41 -5.62 -8.89
CA LEU A 11 -11.97 -5.47 -8.71
C LEU A 11 -11.68 -4.63 -7.45
N ALA A 12 -12.37 -3.51 -7.26
CA ALA A 12 -12.22 -2.68 -6.05
C ALA A 12 -12.47 -3.51 -4.78
N ARG A 13 -13.54 -4.32 -4.73
CA ARG A 13 -13.81 -5.22 -3.60
C ARG A 13 -12.72 -6.26 -3.39
N ARG A 14 -12.22 -6.88 -4.46
CA ARG A 14 -11.12 -7.86 -4.38
C ARG A 14 -9.83 -7.22 -3.89
N ARG A 15 -9.54 -5.98 -4.31
CA ARG A 15 -8.38 -5.21 -3.84
C ARG A 15 -8.52 -4.82 -2.37
N LEU A 16 -9.71 -4.47 -1.90
CA LEU A 16 -9.96 -4.20 -0.50
C LEU A 16 -9.70 -5.44 0.35
N ALA A 17 -10.26 -6.59 -0.03
CA ALA A 17 -10.01 -7.86 0.66
C ALA A 17 -8.51 -8.18 0.74
N LYS A 18 -7.75 -7.91 -0.33
CA LYS A 18 -6.30 -8.10 -0.34
C LYS A 18 -5.57 -7.11 0.58
N ALA A 19 -6.02 -5.86 0.62
CA ALA A 19 -5.44 -4.83 1.50
C ALA A 19 -5.62 -5.20 2.98
N GLU A 20 -6.77 -5.77 3.34
CA GLU A 20 -7.08 -6.26 4.68
C GLU A 20 -6.28 -7.51 5.04
N GLU A 21 -6.20 -8.49 4.13
CA GLU A 21 -5.39 -9.70 4.33
C GLU A 21 -3.92 -9.36 4.61
N PHE A 22 -3.33 -8.44 3.85
CA PHE A 22 -1.95 -8.00 4.09
C PHE A 22 -1.80 -7.20 5.38
N TRP A 23 -2.79 -6.41 5.76
CA TRP A 23 -2.78 -5.70 7.04
C TRP A 23 -2.82 -6.67 8.22
N GLU A 24 -3.71 -7.66 8.19
CA GLU A 24 -3.81 -8.71 9.21
C GLU A 24 -2.52 -9.52 9.31
N ALA A 25 -1.90 -9.85 8.17
CA ALA A 25 -0.60 -10.50 8.13
C ALA A 25 0.49 -9.61 8.76
N ALA A 26 0.49 -8.30 8.51
CA ALA A 26 1.41 -7.37 9.16
C ALA A 26 1.19 -7.36 10.69
N GLU A 27 -0.05 -7.22 11.15
CA GLU A 27 -0.34 -7.15 12.59
C GLU A 27 0.01 -8.47 13.32
N THR A 28 -0.07 -9.62 12.64
CA THR A 28 0.40 -10.92 13.18
C THR A 28 1.92 -10.94 13.42
N LEU A 29 2.69 -10.20 12.62
CA LEU A 29 4.15 -10.11 12.71
C LEU A 29 4.60 -8.95 13.62
N ALA A 30 3.67 -8.14 14.12
CA ALA A 30 3.99 -6.91 14.83
C ALA A 30 4.72 -7.21 16.16
N GLY A 31 5.80 -6.47 16.40
CA GLY A 31 6.57 -6.56 17.64
C GLY A 31 7.60 -7.69 17.70
N ASP A 32 7.64 -8.59 16.72
CA ASP A 32 8.69 -9.61 16.62
C ASP A 32 9.93 -9.05 15.90
N PRO A 33 11.09 -8.92 16.58
CA PRO A 33 12.32 -8.41 15.97
C PRO A 33 12.82 -9.27 14.80
N GLY A 34 12.49 -10.57 14.76
CA GLY A 34 12.87 -11.49 13.69
C GLY A 34 12.11 -11.29 12.39
N PHE A 35 10.96 -10.59 12.42
CA PHE A 35 10.08 -10.42 11.26
C PHE A 35 9.95 -8.97 10.78
N MET A 36 10.79 -8.04 11.22
CA MET A 36 10.67 -6.61 10.87
C MET A 36 10.59 -6.31 9.36
N ASN A 37 11.36 -7.03 8.54
CA ASN A 37 11.32 -6.86 7.09
C ASN A 37 10.03 -7.43 6.48
N ALA A 38 9.59 -8.60 6.96
CA ALA A 38 8.32 -9.21 6.54
C ALA A 38 7.12 -8.35 6.95
N TYR A 39 7.09 -7.86 8.19
CA TYR A 39 6.13 -6.88 8.70
C TYR A 39 6.05 -5.65 7.78
N THR A 40 7.22 -5.08 7.44
CA THR A 40 7.30 -3.92 6.55
C THR A 40 6.76 -4.24 5.15
N ALA A 41 7.13 -5.38 4.58
CA ALA A 41 6.65 -5.81 3.27
C ALA A 41 5.10 -5.93 3.25
N GLN A 42 4.51 -6.49 4.30
CA GLN A 42 3.05 -6.62 4.42
C GLN A 42 2.35 -5.25 4.52
N LEU A 43 2.90 -4.30 5.27
CA LEU A 43 2.38 -2.92 5.31
C LEU A 43 2.40 -2.25 3.93
N VAL A 44 3.49 -2.45 3.18
CA VAL A 44 3.62 -1.90 1.82
C VAL A 44 2.57 -2.50 0.89
N LEU A 45 2.41 -3.83 0.92
CA LEU A 45 1.43 -4.52 0.09
C LEU A 45 -0.01 -4.11 0.42
N SER A 46 -0.33 -3.95 1.71
CA SER A 46 -1.62 -3.41 2.18
C SER A 46 -1.88 -2.00 1.62
N GLY A 47 -0.91 -1.09 1.75
CA GLY A 47 -1.06 0.28 1.24
C GLY A 47 -1.19 0.38 -0.28
N ILE A 48 -0.48 -0.46 -1.04
CA ILE A 48 -0.63 -0.53 -2.51
C ILE A 48 -2.04 -1.00 -2.87
N ALA A 49 -2.51 -2.09 -2.26
CA ALA A 49 -3.85 -2.61 -2.54
C ALA A 49 -4.94 -1.59 -2.15
N ALA A 50 -4.79 -0.88 -1.02
CA ALA A 50 -5.70 0.18 -0.61
C ALA A 50 -5.71 1.36 -1.60
N ALA A 51 -4.54 1.76 -2.13
CA ALA A 51 -4.47 2.79 -3.16
C ALA A 51 -5.17 2.37 -4.46
N ASP A 52 -5.07 1.09 -4.84
CA ASP A 52 -5.81 0.54 -5.99
C ASP A 52 -7.32 0.66 -5.80
N VAL A 53 -7.84 0.40 -4.58
CA VAL A 53 -9.27 0.59 -4.27
C VAL A 53 -9.70 2.03 -4.50
N LEU A 54 -8.94 2.99 -3.97
CA LEU A 54 -9.26 4.42 -4.09
C LEU A 54 -9.26 4.89 -5.54
N CYS A 55 -8.26 4.47 -6.32
CA CYS A 55 -8.19 4.79 -7.74
C CYS A 55 -9.32 4.12 -8.53
N ALA A 56 -9.60 2.84 -8.25
CA ALA A 56 -10.68 2.10 -8.88
C ALA A 56 -12.06 2.73 -8.61
N ALA A 57 -12.34 3.09 -7.36
CA ALA A 57 -13.61 3.67 -6.95
C ALA A 57 -13.85 5.06 -7.56
N LYS A 58 -12.81 5.91 -7.62
CA LYS A 58 -12.94 7.31 -8.05
C LYS A 58 -12.71 7.54 -9.55
N LEU A 59 -11.91 6.71 -10.22
CA LEU A 59 -11.56 6.88 -11.65
C LEU A 59 -12.03 5.74 -12.54
N GLY A 60 -12.46 4.59 -11.98
CA GLY A 60 -12.66 3.37 -12.77
C GLY A 60 -11.38 2.85 -13.40
N LEU A 61 -10.21 3.21 -12.83
CA LEU A 61 -8.88 2.88 -13.34
C LEU A 61 -7.96 2.46 -12.20
N TYR A 62 -7.05 1.52 -12.46
CA TYR A 62 -5.93 1.22 -11.56
C TYR A 62 -4.62 1.11 -12.34
N ALA A 63 -3.51 1.37 -11.65
CA ALA A 63 -2.17 1.17 -12.21
C ALA A 63 -1.81 -0.33 -12.09
N PRO A 64 -1.53 -1.05 -13.19
CA PRO A 64 -1.05 -2.42 -13.10
C PRO A 64 0.26 -2.48 -12.30
N THR A 65 0.35 -3.47 -11.43
CA THR A 65 1.49 -3.68 -10.51
C THR A 65 2.79 -3.81 -11.29
N GLY A 66 3.69 -2.83 -11.13
CA GLY A 66 5.02 -2.83 -11.75
C GLY A 66 5.68 -1.45 -11.75
N ASP A 67 4.90 -0.39 -12.02
CA ASP A 67 5.38 0.99 -11.96
C ASP A 67 4.82 1.72 -10.73
N HIS A 68 5.64 1.74 -9.68
CA HIS A 68 5.32 2.36 -8.40
C HIS A 68 5.15 3.87 -8.49
N SER A 69 5.78 4.53 -9.46
CA SER A 69 5.67 5.99 -9.66
C SER A 69 4.30 6.37 -10.23
N GLU A 70 3.76 5.55 -11.13
CA GLU A 70 2.43 5.75 -11.72
C GLU A 70 1.32 5.60 -10.69
N ALA A 71 1.43 4.67 -9.74
CA ALA A 71 0.46 4.48 -8.66
C ALA A 71 0.33 5.74 -7.77
N VAL A 72 1.46 6.39 -7.44
CA VAL A 72 1.45 7.64 -6.65
C VAL A 72 0.82 8.78 -7.45
N ALA A 73 1.14 8.90 -8.74
CA ALA A 73 0.57 9.93 -9.60
C ALA A 73 -0.95 9.76 -9.75
N LEU A 74 -1.42 8.52 -9.92
CA LEU A 74 -2.85 8.21 -10.02
C LEU A 74 -3.57 8.50 -8.71
N LEU A 75 -3.01 8.06 -7.57
CA LEU A 75 -3.57 8.34 -6.25
C LEU A 75 -3.62 9.86 -5.99
N ARG A 76 -2.60 10.60 -6.38
CA ARG A 76 -2.57 12.07 -6.21
C ARG A 76 -3.72 12.78 -6.95
N ARG A 77 -4.23 12.22 -8.04
CA ARG A 77 -5.39 12.80 -8.76
C ARG A 77 -6.70 12.62 -8.01
N VAL A 78 -6.82 11.59 -7.17
CA VAL A 78 -8.08 11.22 -6.51
C VAL A 78 -8.09 11.51 -5.01
N GLU A 79 -6.92 11.45 -4.39
CA GLU A 79 -6.72 11.66 -2.97
C GLU A 79 -5.31 12.22 -2.67
N PRO A 80 -5.08 13.52 -2.95
CA PRO A 80 -3.77 14.16 -2.82
C PRO A 80 -3.12 13.99 -1.44
N ALA A 81 -3.93 14.01 -0.38
CA ALA A 81 -3.47 13.90 1.00
C ALA A 81 -2.84 12.54 1.32
N LEU A 82 -3.25 11.48 0.61
CA LEU A 82 -2.75 10.12 0.83
C LEU A 82 -1.61 9.73 -0.11
N ALA A 83 -1.36 10.50 -1.18
CA ALA A 83 -0.27 10.22 -2.11
C ALA A 83 1.11 10.21 -1.43
N GLY A 84 1.31 11.06 -0.42
CA GLY A 84 2.54 11.06 0.39
C GLY A 84 2.74 9.76 1.18
N ASN A 85 1.64 9.19 1.70
CA ASN A 85 1.67 7.92 2.44
C ASN A 85 2.09 6.77 1.54
N LEU A 86 1.50 6.68 0.33
CA LEU A 86 1.87 5.65 -0.64
C LEU A 86 3.34 5.79 -1.08
N SER A 87 3.79 7.02 -1.37
CA SER A 87 5.19 7.28 -1.74
C SER A 87 6.16 6.79 -0.66
N LYS A 88 5.86 7.05 0.61
CA LYS A 88 6.66 6.60 1.74
C LYS A 88 6.74 5.06 1.84
N LEU A 89 5.63 4.36 1.65
CA LEU A 89 5.59 2.90 1.64
C LEU A 89 6.42 2.32 0.49
N LEU A 90 6.29 2.87 -0.70
CA LEU A 90 7.04 2.42 -1.89
C LEU A 90 8.55 2.61 -1.73
N ALA A 91 8.98 3.70 -1.09
CA ALA A 91 10.40 3.92 -0.76
C ALA A 91 10.95 2.91 0.27
N ALA A 92 10.08 2.28 1.07
CA ALA A 92 10.46 1.22 2.00
C ALA A 92 10.51 -0.17 1.33
N LYS A 93 9.73 -0.40 0.26
CA LYS A 93 9.61 -1.68 -0.44
C LYS A 93 10.97 -2.29 -0.82
N THR A 94 11.78 -1.54 -1.56
CA THR A 94 13.08 -2.03 -2.05
C THR A 94 14.01 -2.41 -0.89
N ARG A 95 13.96 -1.68 0.22
CA ARG A 95 14.77 -2.01 1.40
C ARG A 95 14.24 -3.23 2.13
N ALA A 96 12.92 -3.35 2.30
CA ALA A 96 12.30 -4.49 2.97
C ALA A 96 12.52 -5.81 2.19
N GLU A 97 12.49 -5.76 0.85
CA GLU A 97 12.59 -6.94 -0.01
C GLU A 97 14.04 -7.36 -0.32
N TYR A 98 14.97 -6.41 -0.43
CA TYR A 98 16.32 -6.70 -0.95
C TYR A 98 17.46 -6.31 0.00
N SER A 99 17.22 -5.56 1.06
CA SER A 99 18.30 -5.23 2.00
C SER A 99 18.45 -6.33 3.06
N GLY A 100 19.70 -6.74 3.29
CA GLY A 100 20.06 -7.59 4.45
C GLY A 100 20.11 -6.82 5.78
N GLN A 101 19.70 -5.53 5.78
CA GLN A 101 19.69 -4.68 6.95
C GLN A 101 18.28 -4.64 7.55
N PHE A 102 18.21 -4.66 8.87
CA PHE A 102 16.96 -4.53 9.59
C PHE A 102 16.43 -3.09 9.51
N MET A 103 15.13 -2.95 9.29
CA MET A 103 14.40 -1.68 9.40
C MET A 103 14.44 -1.15 10.84
N LYS A 104 14.59 0.16 11.03
CA LYS A 104 14.54 0.78 12.36
C LYS A 104 13.09 0.85 12.87
N THR A 105 12.88 0.63 14.17
CA THR A 105 11.54 0.66 14.80
C THR A 105 10.79 1.98 14.60
N THR A 106 11.48 3.12 14.69
CA THR A 106 10.87 4.45 14.47
C THR A 106 10.37 4.63 13.04
N GLU A 107 11.06 4.02 12.08
CA GLU A 107 10.66 4.04 10.67
C GLU A 107 9.40 3.19 10.45
N MET A 108 9.36 1.99 11.06
CA MET A 108 8.21 1.08 11.01
C MET A 108 6.92 1.71 11.56
N THR A 109 6.98 2.45 12.67
CA THR A 109 5.81 3.19 13.20
C THR A 109 5.27 4.17 12.16
N GLY A 110 6.17 4.86 11.46
CA GLY A 110 5.81 5.80 10.41
C GLY A 110 5.21 5.14 9.17
N LEU A 111 5.60 3.90 8.86
CA LEU A 111 5.06 3.11 7.74
C LEU A 111 3.71 2.51 8.09
N ARG A 112 3.54 2.01 9.33
CA ARG A 112 2.26 1.51 9.83
C ARG A 112 1.17 2.56 9.71
N ARG A 113 1.44 3.78 10.22
CA ARG A 113 0.49 4.93 10.12
C ARG A 113 0.13 5.28 8.67
N ALA A 114 1.11 5.20 7.76
CA ALA A 114 0.87 5.49 6.35
C ALA A 114 -0.03 4.42 5.69
N ALA A 115 0.22 3.14 5.97
CA ALA A 115 -0.61 2.04 5.48
C ALA A 115 -2.02 2.08 6.09
N GLU A 116 -2.14 2.34 7.40
CA GLU A 116 -3.41 2.45 8.11
C GLU A 116 -4.29 3.57 7.55
N ALA A 117 -3.70 4.73 7.27
CA ALA A 117 -4.42 5.85 6.66
C ALA A 117 -4.99 5.51 5.28
N LEU A 118 -4.22 4.80 4.45
CA LEU A 118 -4.68 4.32 3.13
C LEU A 118 -5.80 3.29 3.28
N LEU A 119 -5.63 2.31 4.17
CA LEU A 119 -6.60 1.25 4.39
C LEU A 119 -7.94 1.80 4.92
N ASN A 120 -7.89 2.72 5.89
CA ASN A 120 -9.10 3.34 6.43
C ASN A 120 -9.86 4.14 5.37
N ALA A 121 -9.15 4.86 4.50
CA ALA A 121 -9.79 5.55 3.38
C ALA A 121 -10.40 4.56 2.36
N ALA A 122 -9.72 3.44 2.07
CA ALA A 122 -10.22 2.42 1.15
C ALA A 122 -11.48 1.71 1.68
N ARG A 123 -11.61 1.52 3.00
CA ARG A 123 -12.79 0.90 3.64
C ARG A 123 -14.08 1.70 3.47
N ILE A 124 -13.98 3.02 3.24
CA ILE A 124 -15.12 3.92 3.11
C ILE A 124 -15.33 4.43 1.68
N ALA A 125 -14.60 3.88 0.70
CA ALA A 125 -14.60 4.31 -0.70
C ALA A 125 -15.72 3.71 -1.55
#